data_AF-A0A1F2HCQ5-F1
#
_entry.id   AF-A0A1F2HCQ5-F1
#
_cell.length_a   1.000
_cell.length_b   1.000
_cell.length_c   1.000
_cell.angle_alpha   90.00
_cell.angle_beta   90.00
_cell.angle_gamma   90.00
#
_symmetry.space_group_name_H-M   'P 1'
#
loop_
_entity.id
_entity.type
_entity.pdbx_description
1 polymer ?
#
loop_
_entity_poly.entity_id
_entity_poly.type
_entity_poly.pdbx_seq_one_letter_code
_entity_poly.pdbx_strand_id
1 'polypeptide(L)'
;MEKELLTIKGNRKVLFPDALFLYIEWKGKANPKKDEELADIIDDLDTEYFPSNKKESIAQSLPFLTFKQAELLFREIKKRYSEFTLKGIALASQPMEQNGRVTRPTTGVPSIEGQPQITPFVITKDYKELVTPLIEEAHRDKRFEKTTYEGISNFFSGPMGLLPCYAESLGLSLVDMPPYPKPGTIEGELPNRLMSNKDKHKQSVAGAKKRKEKTGRVYEDEEVGPPSKLPLILAIVSCTLSMFLLLMLMVYNSNFTRVKKELVATTDKVERLTMIQDHEHEIDVMARYFLSYYYSGDKDKLKAYLDNNDAKFTNPEVATVSSTMLEKVELVKNEKDTYEVTYVVGTTDEAQKTTVRRVTFNVKKKPSATQGWVVTSEPTTTAFATPTSPSTETSAENKEG
;
A
#
# COMPACT_ATOMS: atom_id res chain seq x y z
N MET A 1 -27.29 20.48 -14.16
CA MET A 1 -27.84 19.12 -14.12
C MET A 1 -27.29 18.43 -12.89
N GLU A 2 -28.14 17.96 -11.98
CA GLU A 2 -27.70 17.04 -10.94
C GLU A 2 -27.21 15.76 -11.62
N LYS A 3 -26.00 15.31 -11.29
CA LYS A 3 -25.46 14.05 -11.80
C LYS A 3 -26.28 12.92 -11.17
N GLU A 4 -26.79 12.01 -12.00
CA GLU A 4 -27.42 10.79 -11.50
C GLU A 4 -26.35 9.96 -10.80
N LEU A 5 -26.54 9.68 -9.51
CA LEU A 5 -25.63 8.85 -8.73
C LEU A 5 -25.85 7.37 -9.08
N LEU A 6 -24.76 6.61 -9.15
CA LEU A 6 -24.84 5.17 -9.35
C LEU A 6 -25.23 4.48 -8.05
N THR A 7 -25.97 3.39 -8.20
CA THR A 7 -26.33 2.49 -7.11
C THR A 7 -26.02 1.06 -7.55
N ILE A 8 -25.35 0.28 -6.70
CA ILE A 8 -25.12 -1.15 -7.00
C ILE A 8 -26.46 -1.85 -7.12
N LYS A 9 -26.65 -2.55 -8.24
CA LYS A 9 -27.85 -3.37 -8.45
C LYS A 9 -27.66 -4.75 -7.84
N GLY A 10 -28.40 -5.04 -6.77
CA GLY A 10 -28.43 -6.34 -6.10
C GLY A 10 -27.38 -6.50 -4.99
N ASN A 11 -27.40 -7.65 -4.31
CA ASN A 11 -26.58 -7.93 -3.12
C ASN A 11 -25.50 -9.01 -3.39
N ARG A 12 -24.90 -9.00 -4.59
CA ARG A 12 -23.87 -9.98 -4.97
C ARG A 12 -22.68 -9.84 -4.03
N LYS A 13 -22.31 -10.93 -3.35
CA LYS A 13 -21.06 -10.99 -2.59
C LYS A 13 -19.89 -11.20 -3.54
N VAL A 14 -18.79 -10.48 -3.30
CA VAL A 14 -17.56 -10.58 -4.08
C VAL A 14 -16.39 -10.89 -3.14
N LEU A 15 -15.32 -11.44 -3.72
CA LEU A 15 -14.02 -11.59 -3.07
C LEU A 15 -12.97 -11.31 -4.14
N PHE A 16 -12.48 -10.08 -4.15
CA PHE A 16 -11.33 -9.69 -4.97
C PHE A 16 -10.05 -9.74 -4.13
N PRO A 17 -8.88 -9.98 -4.75
CA PRO A 17 -7.60 -9.79 -4.06
C PRO A 17 -7.37 -8.32 -3.71
N ASP A 18 -7.86 -7.40 -4.54
CA ASP A 18 -7.65 -5.95 -4.39
C ASP A 18 -8.65 -5.33 -3.40
N ALA A 19 -8.20 -4.41 -2.54
CA ALA A 19 -9.08 -3.69 -1.61
C ALA A 19 -10.11 -2.78 -2.32
N LEU A 20 -9.69 -2.26 -3.48
CA LEU A 20 -10.46 -1.37 -4.34
C LEU A 20 -10.55 -1.98 -5.75
N PHE A 21 -11.73 -1.86 -6.36
CA PHE A 21 -12.02 -2.34 -7.71
C PHE A 21 -13.09 -1.47 -8.36
N LEU A 22 -13.37 -1.70 -9.63
CA LEU A 22 -14.28 -0.88 -10.41
C LEU A 22 -15.67 -1.52 -10.51
N TYR A 23 -16.73 -0.76 -10.24
CA TYR A 23 -18.09 -1.08 -10.64
C TYR A 23 -18.43 -0.36 -11.94
N ILE A 24 -18.99 -1.08 -12.91
CA ILE A 24 -19.44 -0.52 -14.18
C ILE A 24 -20.96 -0.66 -14.35
N GLU A 25 -21.59 0.41 -14.84
CA GLU A 25 -23.01 0.38 -15.23
C GLU A 25 -23.16 0.68 -16.72
N TRP A 26 -23.71 -0.28 -17.45
CA TRP A 26 -23.93 -0.20 -18.89
C TRP A 26 -25.08 0.74 -19.27
N LYS A 27 -24.95 1.44 -20.41
CA LYS A 27 -25.99 2.34 -20.92
C LYS A 27 -26.90 1.63 -21.92
N GLY A 28 -28.13 1.32 -21.51
CA GLY A 28 -29.16 0.83 -22.42
C GLY A 28 -28.78 -0.48 -23.13
N LYS A 29 -28.58 -0.43 -24.45
CA LYS A 29 -28.19 -1.60 -25.26
C LYS A 29 -26.68 -1.86 -25.32
N ALA A 30 -25.84 -0.92 -24.90
CA ALA A 30 -24.38 -1.06 -24.88
C ALA A 30 -23.93 -1.92 -23.69
N ASN A 31 -24.24 -3.22 -23.73
CA ASN A 31 -23.89 -4.21 -22.72
C ASN A 31 -23.64 -5.56 -23.39
N PRO A 32 -22.80 -6.43 -22.82
CA PRO A 32 -22.34 -7.65 -23.49
C PRO A 32 -23.44 -8.70 -23.73
N LYS A 33 -24.67 -8.51 -23.22
CA LYS A 33 -25.80 -9.40 -23.54
C LYS A 33 -26.56 -8.96 -24.80
N LYS A 34 -26.35 -7.74 -25.27
CA LYS A 34 -27.10 -7.14 -26.39
C LYS A 34 -26.20 -6.60 -27.50
N ASP A 35 -24.92 -6.50 -27.23
CA ASP A 35 -23.90 -6.00 -28.13
C ASP A 35 -22.92 -7.16 -28.38
N GLU A 36 -23.03 -7.76 -29.57
CA GLU A 36 -22.23 -8.93 -29.97
C GLU A 36 -20.75 -8.58 -30.07
N GLU A 37 -20.41 -7.42 -30.61
CA GLU A 37 -19.01 -6.98 -30.73
C GLU A 37 -18.37 -6.78 -29.35
N LEU A 38 -19.12 -6.26 -28.38
CA LEU A 38 -18.65 -6.18 -27.00
C LEU A 38 -18.52 -7.55 -26.33
N ALA A 39 -19.42 -8.50 -26.63
CA ALA A 39 -19.31 -9.87 -26.14
C ALA A 39 -18.05 -10.55 -26.68
N ASP A 40 -17.76 -10.37 -27.97
CA ASP A 40 -16.57 -10.91 -28.64
C ASP A 40 -15.29 -10.33 -28.04
N ILE A 41 -15.23 -9.02 -27.77
CA ILE A 41 -14.08 -8.40 -27.07
C ILE A 41 -13.81 -9.08 -25.73
N ILE A 42 -14.87 -9.36 -24.96
CA ILE A 42 -14.73 -10.00 -23.64
C ILE A 42 -14.24 -11.43 -23.78
N ASP A 43 -14.78 -12.20 -24.74
CA ASP A 43 -14.37 -13.60 -24.97
C ASP A 43 -12.91 -13.70 -25.43
N ASP A 44 -12.48 -12.79 -26.33
CA ASP A 44 -11.10 -12.67 -26.78
C ASP A 44 -10.16 -12.38 -25.60
N LEU A 45 -10.49 -11.38 -24.78
CA LEU A 45 -9.70 -10.99 -23.61
C LEU A 45 -9.65 -12.09 -22.54
N ASP A 46 -10.78 -12.77 -22.30
CA ASP A 46 -10.84 -13.88 -21.35
C ASP A 46 -10.02 -15.07 -21.80
N THR A 47 -10.01 -15.36 -23.11
CA THR A 47 -9.19 -16.41 -23.71
C THR A 47 -7.70 -16.08 -23.67
N GLU A 48 -7.31 -14.84 -23.97
CA GLU A 48 -5.91 -14.42 -24.04
C GLU A 48 -5.28 -14.23 -22.65
N TYR A 49 -5.97 -13.51 -21.75
CA TYR A 49 -5.39 -13.07 -20.47
C TYR A 49 -5.84 -13.89 -19.26
N PHE A 50 -6.95 -14.63 -19.36
CA PHE A 50 -7.53 -15.40 -18.26
C PHE A 50 -7.85 -16.88 -18.61
N PRO A 51 -6.99 -17.61 -19.36
CA PRO A 51 -7.32 -18.93 -19.90
C PRO A 51 -7.52 -20.02 -18.83
N SER A 52 -6.79 -19.92 -17.71
CA SER A 52 -6.68 -20.97 -16.70
C SER A 52 -7.68 -20.82 -15.54
N ASN A 53 -8.17 -19.60 -15.28
CA ASN A 53 -9.03 -19.32 -14.15
C ASN A 53 -10.29 -18.55 -14.55
N LYS A 54 -11.36 -19.30 -14.88
CA LYS A 54 -12.65 -18.71 -15.22
C LYS A 54 -13.24 -17.81 -14.13
N LYS A 55 -12.84 -17.96 -12.86
CA LYS A 55 -13.31 -17.07 -11.77
C LYS A 55 -12.68 -15.68 -11.82
N GLU A 56 -11.54 -15.54 -12.50
CA GLU A 56 -10.83 -14.27 -12.74
C GLU A 56 -11.11 -13.69 -14.14
N SER A 57 -12.02 -14.31 -14.90
CA SER A 57 -12.45 -13.78 -16.20
C SER A 57 -13.32 -12.53 -16.05
N ILE A 58 -13.25 -11.64 -17.03
CA ILE A 58 -14.07 -10.43 -17.15
C ILE A 58 -15.54 -10.83 -17.20
N ALA A 59 -15.92 -11.82 -18.02
CA ALA A 59 -17.32 -12.23 -18.16
C ALA A 59 -17.97 -12.64 -16.82
N GLN A 60 -17.21 -13.31 -15.93
CA GLN A 60 -17.71 -13.76 -14.63
C GLN A 60 -17.67 -12.67 -13.55
N SER A 61 -16.70 -11.75 -13.63
CA SER A 61 -16.53 -10.70 -12.62
C SER A 61 -17.56 -9.57 -12.78
N LEU A 62 -18.07 -9.33 -14.00
CA LEU A 62 -19.10 -8.33 -14.27
C LEU A 62 -20.27 -8.34 -13.26
N PRO A 63 -20.73 -7.17 -12.76
CA PRO A 63 -20.34 -5.81 -13.16
C PRO A 63 -19.12 -5.24 -12.39
N PHE A 64 -18.38 -6.07 -11.65
CA PHE A 64 -17.22 -5.64 -10.87
C PHE A 64 -15.93 -6.11 -11.55
N LEU A 65 -14.99 -5.21 -11.77
CA LEU A 65 -13.76 -5.50 -12.47
C LEU A 65 -12.56 -5.07 -11.63
N THR A 66 -11.49 -5.86 -11.62
CA THR A 66 -10.18 -5.36 -11.15
C THR A 66 -9.70 -4.24 -12.07
N PHE A 67 -8.73 -3.45 -11.62
CA PHE A 67 -8.17 -2.39 -12.47
C PHE A 67 -7.53 -2.96 -13.74
N LYS A 68 -6.84 -4.10 -13.64
CA LYS A 68 -6.32 -4.82 -14.82
C LYS A 68 -7.41 -5.19 -15.81
N GLN A 69 -8.51 -5.78 -15.33
CA GLN A 69 -9.64 -6.17 -16.19
C GLN A 69 -10.27 -4.94 -16.86
N ALA A 70 -10.49 -3.86 -16.10
CA ALA A 70 -11.07 -2.63 -16.62
C ALA A 70 -10.19 -1.98 -17.70
N GLU A 71 -8.87 -1.87 -17.47
CA GLU A 71 -7.95 -1.28 -18.44
C GLU A 71 -7.83 -2.08 -19.72
N LEU A 72 -7.77 -3.41 -19.63
CA LEU A 72 -7.78 -4.28 -20.81
C LEU A 72 -9.07 -4.10 -21.62
N LEU A 73 -10.22 -4.13 -20.94
CA LEU A 73 -11.52 -3.95 -21.57
C LEU A 73 -11.66 -2.57 -22.23
N PHE A 74 -11.33 -1.50 -21.52
CA PHE A 74 -11.49 -0.14 -22.05
C PHE A 74 -10.53 0.15 -23.21
N ARG A 75 -9.33 -0.45 -23.19
CA ARG A 75 -8.38 -0.36 -24.30
C ARG A 75 -8.89 -1.06 -25.56
N GLU A 76 -9.49 -2.24 -25.45
CA GLU A 76 -10.07 -2.93 -26.60
C GLU A 76 -11.34 -2.26 -27.11
N ILE A 77 -12.22 -1.79 -26.20
CA ILE A 77 -13.37 -0.97 -26.56
C ILE A 77 -12.91 0.28 -27.35
N LYS A 78 -11.89 0.99 -26.88
CA LYS A 78 -11.31 2.13 -27.59
C LYS A 78 -10.82 1.79 -29.00
N LYS A 79 -10.31 0.58 -29.23
CA LYS A 79 -9.80 0.16 -30.54
C LYS A 79 -10.92 -0.13 -31.54
N ARG A 80 -12.01 -0.78 -31.08
CA ARG A 80 -13.12 -1.20 -31.93
C ARG A 80 -14.20 -0.13 -32.11
N TYR A 81 -14.43 0.68 -31.08
CA TYR A 81 -15.44 1.75 -31.09
C TYR A 81 -14.81 3.13 -31.27
N SER A 82 -15.45 4.00 -32.05
CA SER A 82 -15.01 5.41 -32.17
C SER A 82 -15.22 6.20 -30.87
N GLU A 83 -16.33 5.92 -30.20
CA GLU A 83 -16.72 6.44 -28.90
C GLU A 83 -17.66 5.43 -28.26
N PHE A 84 -17.46 5.11 -26.99
CA PHE A 84 -18.31 4.18 -26.24
C PHE A 84 -18.74 4.79 -24.91
N THR A 85 -20.04 4.89 -24.66
CA THR A 85 -20.57 5.55 -23.45
C THR A 85 -21.17 4.53 -22.48
N LEU A 86 -20.58 4.43 -21.29
CA LEU A 86 -21.17 3.76 -20.13
C LEU A 86 -22.19 4.68 -19.45
N LYS A 87 -23.16 4.10 -18.73
CA LYS A 87 -24.03 4.91 -17.86
C LYS A 87 -23.17 5.55 -16.77
N GLY A 88 -22.18 4.81 -16.28
CA GLY A 88 -21.08 5.36 -15.51
C GLY A 88 -20.22 4.28 -14.90
N ILE A 89 -19.21 4.74 -14.17
CA ILE A 89 -18.32 3.90 -13.38
C ILE A 89 -18.27 4.42 -11.94
N ALA A 90 -18.04 3.52 -10.99
CA ALA A 90 -17.83 3.87 -9.59
C ALA A 90 -16.66 3.08 -9.04
N LEU A 91 -15.85 3.74 -8.21
CA LEU A 91 -14.91 3.01 -7.39
C LEU A 91 -15.69 2.25 -6.30
N ALA A 92 -15.39 0.97 -6.13
CA ALA A 92 -16.01 0.10 -5.17
C ALA A 92 -14.96 -0.44 -4.19
N SER A 93 -15.38 -0.61 -2.95
CA SER A 93 -14.61 -1.28 -1.90
C SER A 93 -15.33 -2.53 -1.43
N GLN A 94 -14.59 -3.43 -0.80
CA GLN A 94 -15.15 -4.61 -0.13
C GLN A 94 -14.79 -4.62 1.36
N PRO A 95 -15.54 -5.38 2.19
CA PRO A 95 -15.17 -5.57 3.58
C PRO A 95 -13.75 -6.13 3.71
N MET A 96 -13.01 -5.60 4.68
CA MET A 96 -11.70 -6.11 5.03
C MET A 96 -11.72 -6.54 6.49
N GLU A 97 -11.17 -7.72 6.77
CA GLU A 97 -10.93 -8.16 8.15
C GLU A 97 -9.49 -7.86 8.54
N GLN A 98 -9.35 -7.32 9.75
CA GLN A 98 -8.05 -7.09 10.35
C GLN A 98 -7.78 -8.21 11.34
N ASN A 99 -6.73 -8.99 11.08
CA ASN A 99 -6.23 -10.00 12.01
C ASN A 99 -4.81 -9.60 12.45
N GLY A 100 -4.73 -8.92 13.60
CA GLY A 100 -3.49 -8.28 14.06
C GLY A 100 -3.07 -7.10 13.19
N ARG A 101 -1.87 -7.18 12.58
CA ARG A 101 -1.35 -6.16 11.63
C ARG A 101 -1.69 -6.45 10.16
N VAL A 102 -2.33 -7.59 9.88
CA VAL A 102 -2.63 -8.02 8.53
C VAL A 102 -4.09 -7.71 8.23
N THR A 103 -4.32 -6.87 7.23
CA THR A 103 -5.66 -6.58 6.70
C THR A 103 -5.86 -7.40 5.44
N ARG A 104 -6.91 -8.22 5.38
CA ARG A 104 -7.21 -9.06 4.21
C ARG A 104 -8.63 -8.80 3.70
N PRO A 105 -8.85 -8.84 2.38
CA PRO A 105 -10.19 -8.86 1.82
C PRO A 105 -11.01 -10.03 2.36
N THR A 106 -12.29 -9.80 2.63
CA THR A 106 -13.22 -10.88 2.96
C THR A 106 -14.43 -10.89 2.04
N THR A 107 -15.05 -12.07 1.93
CA THR A 107 -16.21 -12.24 1.05
C THR A 107 -17.37 -11.40 1.60
N GLY A 108 -17.77 -10.38 0.85
CA GLY A 108 -18.71 -9.39 1.35
C GLY A 108 -19.49 -8.68 0.26
N VAL A 109 -20.50 -7.90 0.68
CA VAL A 109 -21.24 -7.04 -0.23
C VAL A 109 -20.38 -5.81 -0.51
N PRO A 110 -20.04 -5.51 -1.78
CA PRO A 110 -19.23 -4.35 -2.12
C PRO A 110 -20.01 -3.04 -1.89
N SER A 111 -19.30 -1.95 -1.63
CA SER A 111 -19.87 -0.62 -1.44
C SER A 111 -19.25 0.42 -2.37
N ILE A 112 -20.08 1.30 -2.91
CA ILE A 112 -19.67 2.50 -3.68
C ILE A 112 -20.04 3.80 -2.95
N GLU A 113 -20.50 3.67 -1.70
CA GLU A 113 -20.92 4.81 -0.89
C GLU A 113 -19.71 5.66 -0.48
N GLY A 114 -19.81 6.97 -0.67
CA GLY A 114 -18.70 7.88 -0.41
C GLY A 114 -17.50 7.72 -1.35
N GLN A 115 -17.61 6.90 -2.40
CA GLN A 115 -16.55 6.66 -3.37
C GLN A 115 -16.68 7.58 -4.61
N PRO A 116 -15.58 7.91 -5.30
CA PRO A 116 -15.62 8.61 -6.58
C PRO A 116 -16.47 7.87 -7.63
N GLN A 117 -17.30 8.61 -8.36
CA GLN A 117 -18.18 8.08 -9.41
C GLN A 117 -18.17 9.00 -10.62
N ILE A 118 -18.14 8.45 -11.83
CA ILE A 118 -18.20 9.21 -13.09
C ILE A 118 -19.47 8.83 -13.84
N THR A 119 -20.39 9.78 -14.00
CA THR A 119 -21.63 9.63 -14.76
C THR A 119 -21.87 10.82 -15.71
N PRO A 120 -21.99 10.58 -17.03
CA PRO A 120 -21.62 9.35 -17.76
C PRO A 120 -20.10 9.17 -17.83
N PHE A 121 -19.65 7.95 -18.13
CA PHE A 121 -18.24 7.68 -18.47
C PHE A 121 -18.12 7.38 -19.96
N VAL A 122 -17.28 8.13 -20.66
CA VAL A 122 -17.12 8.03 -22.12
C VAL A 122 -15.70 7.57 -22.43
N ILE A 123 -15.59 6.47 -23.15
CA ILE A 123 -14.34 5.92 -23.65
C ILE A 123 -14.16 6.43 -25.08
N THR A 124 -13.22 7.34 -25.25
CA THR A 124 -12.89 8.00 -26.51
C THR A 124 -11.53 7.52 -27.04
N LYS A 125 -11.17 7.93 -28.27
CA LYS A 125 -9.86 7.60 -28.88
C LYS A 125 -8.66 8.17 -28.11
N ASP A 126 -8.86 9.18 -27.28
CA ASP A 126 -7.82 9.76 -26.42
C ASP A 126 -7.79 9.18 -25.01
N TYR A 127 -8.64 8.19 -24.68
CA TYR A 127 -8.55 7.45 -23.42
C TYR A 127 -7.12 6.90 -23.22
N LYS A 128 -6.53 7.20 -22.06
CA LYS A 128 -5.18 6.76 -21.69
C LYS A 128 -5.23 5.73 -20.57
N GLU A 129 -5.93 6.06 -19.49
CA GLU A 129 -6.03 5.28 -18.27
C GLU A 129 -7.18 5.80 -17.39
N LEU A 130 -7.57 5.02 -16.40
CA LEU A 130 -8.75 5.19 -15.56
C LEU A 130 -8.56 6.14 -14.37
N VAL A 131 -7.34 6.30 -13.88
CA VAL A 131 -7.07 6.99 -12.61
C VAL A 131 -7.24 8.50 -12.73
N THR A 132 -6.69 9.13 -13.78
CA THR A 132 -6.85 10.58 -13.99
C THR A 132 -8.31 11.00 -14.01
N PRO A 133 -9.22 10.39 -14.81
CA PRO A 133 -10.62 10.81 -14.80
C PRO A 133 -11.29 10.59 -13.43
N LEU A 134 -10.90 9.57 -12.65
CA LEU A 134 -11.42 9.37 -11.29
C LEU A 134 -10.93 10.44 -10.30
N ILE A 135 -9.64 10.83 -10.38
CA ILE A 135 -9.08 11.89 -9.54
C ILE A 135 -9.78 13.21 -9.86
N GLU A 136 -9.82 13.57 -11.14
CA GLU A 136 -10.42 14.84 -11.54
C GLU A 136 -11.90 14.91 -11.16
N GLU A 137 -12.64 13.82 -11.32
CA GLU A 137 -14.05 13.77 -10.94
C GLU A 137 -14.23 13.91 -9.42
N ALA A 138 -13.36 13.29 -8.60
CA ALA A 138 -13.40 13.46 -7.16
C ALA A 138 -13.19 14.93 -6.73
N HIS A 139 -12.36 15.69 -7.44
CA HIS A 139 -12.16 17.13 -7.19
C HIS A 139 -13.32 18.02 -7.69
N ARG A 140 -14.18 17.50 -8.57
CA ARG A 140 -15.37 18.19 -9.09
C ARG A 140 -16.64 17.83 -8.32
N ASP A 141 -16.64 16.72 -7.59
CA ASP A 141 -17.82 16.17 -6.96
C ASP A 141 -18.18 16.88 -5.65
N LYS A 142 -19.40 17.44 -5.61
CA LYS A 142 -19.95 18.18 -4.47
C LYS A 142 -20.03 17.35 -3.19
N ARG A 143 -20.08 16.02 -3.29
CA ARG A 143 -20.03 15.13 -2.11
C ARG A 143 -18.74 15.30 -1.32
N PHE A 144 -17.67 15.73 -1.98
CA PHE A 144 -16.37 16.00 -1.38
C PHE A 144 -16.11 17.50 -1.15
N GLU A 145 -17.11 18.39 -1.28
CA GLU A 145 -16.93 19.85 -1.10
C GLU A 145 -16.35 20.22 0.28
N LYS A 146 -16.59 19.40 1.30
CA LYS A 146 -16.07 19.60 2.66
C LYS A 146 -14.69 18.97 2.90
N THR A 147 -14.20 18.16 1.96
CA THR A 147 -12.91 17.48 2.04
C THR A 147 -11.82 18.41 1.52
N THR A 148 -10.66 18.41 2.18
CA THR A 148 -9.51 19.19 1.70
C THR A 148 -8.86 18.52 0.49
N TYR A 149 -8.14 19.31 -0.32
CA TYR A 149 -7.28 18.77 -1.38
C TYR A 149 -6.40 17.64 -0.88
N GLU A 150 -5.75 17.84 0.27
CA GLU A 150 -4.90 16.83 0.91
C GLU A 150 -5.69 15.58 1.30
N GLY A 151 -6.92 15.73 1.80
CA GLY A 151 -7.79 14.60 2.14
C GLY A 151 -8.14 13.76 0.91
N ILE A 152 -8.53 14.40 -0.19
CA ILE A 152 -8.77 13.71 -1.47
C ILE A 152 -7.46 13.09 -1.98
N SER A 153 -6.35 13.83 -1.95
CA SER A 153 -5.02 13.33 -2.35
C SER A 153 -4.58 12.11 -1.57
N ASN A 154 -4.84 12.07 -0.26
CA ASN A 154 -4.44 10.96 0.60
C ASN A 154 -5.32 9.72 0.34
N PHE A 155 -6.59 9.91 -0.04
CA PHE A 155 -7.46 8.83 -0.49
C PHE A 155 -6.92 8.14 -1.76
N PHE A 156 -6.37 8.90 -2.72
CA PHE A 156 -5.80 8.33 -3.94
C PHE A 156 -4.35 7.83 -3.75
N SER A 157 -3.51 8.60 -3.06
CA SER A 157 -2.05 8.38 -3.03
C SER A 157 -1.53 7.73 -1.74
N GLY A 158 -2.38 7.58 -0.71
CA GLY A 158 -1.98 6.95 0.54
C GLY A 158 -1.64 5.46 0.38
N PRO A 159 -1.05 4.80 1.40
CA PRO A 159 -0.59 3.40 1.31
C PRO A 159 -1.70 2.38 0.96
N MET A 160 -2.94 2.67 1.36
CA MET A 160 -4.14 1.89 1.02
C MET A 160 -5.03 2.61 0.00
N GLY A 161 -4.46 3.60 -0.71
CA GLY A 161 -5.16 4.41 -1.68
C GLY A 161 -5.31 3.72 -3.03
N LEU A 162 -6.04 4.37 -3.92
CA LEU A 162 -6.30 3.85 -5.26
C LEU A 162 -5.03 3.63 -6.09
N LEU A 163 -4.07 4.55 -6.04
CA LEU A 163 -2.86 4.50 -6.88
C LEU A 163 -2.01 3.26 -6.60
N PRO A 164 -1.68 2.90 -5.34
CA PRO A 164 -1.04 1.62 -5.04
C PRO A 164 -1.82 0.41 -5.52
N CYS A 165 -3.14 0.35 -5.28
CA CYS A 165 -3.98 -0.77 -5.73
C CYS A 165 -3.98 -0.90 -7.26
N TYR A 166 -4.06 0.24 -7.96
CA TYR A 166 -4.02 0.30 -9.42
C TYR A 166 -2.68 -0.18 -9.97
N ALA A 167 -1.57 0.25 -9.37
CA ALA A 167 -0.23 -0.18 -9.76
C ALA A 167 -0.02 -1.68 -9.52
N GLU A 168 -0.45 -2.21 -8.37
CA GLU A 168 -0.36 -3.64 -8.06
C GLU A 168 -1.17 -4.49 -9.03
N SER A 169 -2.42 -4.11 -9.30
CA SER A 169 -3.32 -4.82 -10.21
C SER A 169 -2.73 -4.93 -11.64
N LEU A 170 -2.05 -3.88 -12.11
CA LEU A 170 -1.45 -3.82 -13.45
C LEU A 170 0.02 -4.24 -13.50
N GLY A 171 0.68 -4.48 -12.36
CA GLY A 171 2.12 -4.74 -12.29
C GLY A 171 2.99 -3.56 -12.75
N LEU A 172 2.52 -2.32 -12.53
CA LEU A 172 3.22 -1.11 -12.95
C LEU A 172 4.36 -0.73 -12.01
N SER A 173 5.43 -0.18 -12.56
CA SER A 173 6.47 0.47 -11.77
C SER A 173 6.01 1.89 -11.36
N LEU A 174 6.65 2.45 -10.33
CA LEU A 174 6.34 3.80 -9.84
C LEU A 174 6.52 4.90 -10.91
N VAL A 175 7.30 4.64 -11.97
CA VAL A 175 7.59 5.59 -13.05
C VAL A 175 6.47 5.61 -14.10
N ASP A 176 5.73 4.51 -14.21
CA ASP A 176 4.64 4.34 -15.17
C ASP A 176 3.30 4.84 -14.61
N MET A 177 3.29 5.26 -13.34
CA MET A 177 2.10 5.78 -12.66
C MET A 177 1.83 7.23 -13.08
N PRO A 178 0.57 7.59 -13.38
CA PRO A 178 0.21 8.98 -13.68
C PRO A 178 0.51 9.89 -12.48
N PRO A 179 1.14 11.06 -12.68
CA PRO A 179 1.41 11.99 -11.59
C PRO A 179 0.08 12.53 -11.04
N TYR A 180 -0.02 12.62 -9.71
CA TYR A 180 -1.17 13.26 -9.09
C TYR A 180 -1.20 14.76 -9.47
N PRO A 181 -2.36 15.32 -9.87
CA PRO A 181 -2.48 16.72 -10.28
C PRO A 181 -2.08 17.69 -9.14
N LYS A 182 -1.88 18.97 -9.47
CA LYS A 182 -1.63 20.02 -8.46
C LYS A 182 -2.94 20.77 -8.15
N PRO A 183 -3.06 21.37 -6.95
CA PRO A 183 -4.21 22.21 -6.64
C PRO A 183 -4.39 23.31 -7.69
N GLY A 184 -5.62 23.47 -8.18
CA GLY A 184 -5.97 24.50 -9.16
C GLY A 184 -5.56 24.20 -10.60
N THR A 185 -5.04 23.00 -10.90
CA THR A 185 -4.78 22.58 -12.29
C THR A 185 -5.94 21.83 -12.92
N ILE A 186 -6.91 21.37 -12.13
CA ILE A 186 -8.08 20.63 -12.60
C ILE A 186 -9.17 21.65 -12.97
N GLU A 187 -9.62 21.59 -14.22
CA GLU A 187 -10.74 22.43 -14.67
C GLU A 187 -12.03 22.05 -13.93
N GLY A 188 -12.71 23.06 -13.37
CA GLY A 188 -13.96 22.90 -12.62
C GLY A 188 -13.78 22.38 -11.18
N GLU A 189 -12.56 22.31 -10.67
CA GLU A 189 -12.27 21.93 -9.27
C GLU A 189 -13.07 22.80 -8.28
N LEU A 190 -13.66 22.16 -7.27
CA LEU A 190 -14.37 22.86 -6.21
C LEU A 190 -13.40 23.74 -5.39
N PRO A 191 -13.79 24.96 -5.02
CA PRO A 191 -12.90 25.86 -4.28
C PRO A 191 -12.59 25.27 -2.90
N ASN A 192 -11.36 24.79 -2.72
CA ASN A 192 -10.83 24.27 -1.47
C ASN A 192 -10.99 25.29 -0.33
N ARG A 193 -12.00 25.09 0.54
CA ARG A 193 -12.30 26.00 1.67
C ARG A 193 -11.37 25.87 2.88
N LEU A 194 -10.41 24.95 2.85
CA LEU A 194 -9.44 24.73 3.93
C LEU A 194 -8.04 24.60 3.34
N MET A 195 -7.54 25.66 2.70
CA MET A 195 -6.09 25.86 2.68
C MET A 195 -5.65 26.05 4.13
N SER A 196 -4.74 25.21 4.62
CA SER A 196 -4.01 25.48 5.85
C SER A 196 -3.50 26.92 5.80
N ASN A 197 -3.74 27.65 6.89
CA ASN A 197 -3.78 29.10 6.96
C ASN A 197 -2.36 29.74 6.89
N LYS A 198 -1.53 29.34 5.92
CA LYS A 198 -0.12 29.77 5.83
C LYS A 198 0.28 30.49 4.55
N ASP A 199 -0.54 30.47 3.50
CA ASP A 199 -0.17 31.09 2.21
C ASP A 199 -1.06 32.27 1.76
N LYS A 200 -1.83 32.88 2.67
CA LYS A 200 -2.47 34.18 2.42
C LYS A 200 -1.58 35.34 2.81
N HIS A 201 -0.40 35.43 2.20
CA HIS A 201 0.30 36.71 2.10
C HIS A 201 1.01 36.82 0.74
N LYS A 202 0.22 37.17 -0.30
CA LYS A 202 0.60 38.05 -1.43
C LYS A 202 -0.42 37.93 -2.56
N GLN A 203 -1.58 38.55 -2.39
CA GLN A 203 -2.23 39.21 -3.53
C GLN A 203 -3.28 40.20 -3.03
N SER A 204 -2.82 41.41 -2.71
CA SER A 204 -3.72 42.57 -2.64
C SER A 204 -2.96 43.84 -3.00
N VAL A 205 -2.66 44.05 -4.28
CA VAL A 205 -2.57 45.41 -4.80
C VAL A 205 -2.93 45.39 -6.28
N ALA A 206 -4.14 45.84 -6.62
CA ALA A 206 -4.38 46.62 -7.84
C ALA A 206 -5.84 47.06 -7.86
N GLY A 207 -6.10 48.23 -7.30
CA GLY A 207 -7.34 48.93 -7.50
C GLY A 207 -7.16 50.40 -7.16
N ALA A 208 -6.96 51.24 -8.19
CA ALA A 208 -7.65 52.54 -8.35
C ALA A 208 -6.95 53.49 -9.36
N LYS A 209 -7.76 53.92 -10.35
CA LYS A 209 -7.82 55.27 -10.96
C LYS A 209 -6.65 55.67 -11.91
N LYS A 210 -6.85 56.44 -13.00
CA LYS A 210 -8.02 57.14 -13.58
C LYS A 210 -7.70 57.53 -15.04
N ARG A 211 -8.77 57.56 -15.84
CA ARG A 211 -9.03 58.24 -17.12
C ARG A 211 -8.34 59.61 -17.31
N LYS A 212 -7.78 59.86 -18.51
CA LYS A 212 -8.01 61.11 -19.28
C LYS A 212 -7.95 60.87 -20.79
N GLU A 213 -8.90 61.51 -21.43
CA GLU A 213 -9.23 61.57 -22.85
C GLU A 213 -8.58 62.83 -23.45
N LYS A 214 -8.03 62.78 -24.66
CA LYS A 214 -7.93 63.95 -25.55
C LYS A 214 -7.61 63.57 -27.01
N THR A 215 -8.42 64.15 -27.86
CA THR A 215 -8.50 64.19 -29.32
C THR A 215 -7.28 64.86 -29.98
N GLY A 216 -6.93 64.46 -31.22
CA GLY A 216 -6.01 65.22 -32.09
C GLY A 216 -5.62 64.46 -33.36
N ARG A 217 -5.76 65.11 -34.52
CA ARG A 217 -5.54 64.57 -35.88
C ARG A 217 -4.05 64.43 -36.26
N VAL A 218 -3.77 63.45 -37.13
CA VAL A 218 -2.87 63.41 -38.33
C VAL A 218 -1.64 64.31 -38.32
N TYR A 219 -0.44 63.73 -38.49
CA TYR A 219 0.47 63.87 -39.65
C TYR A 219 1.49 62.71 -39.62
N GLU A 220 1.80 62.15 -40.80
CA GLU A 220 2.93 61.25 -41.03
C GLU A 220 4.25 62.01 -40.89
N ASP A 221 5.24 61.40 -40.26
CA ASP A 221 6.65 61.64 -40.60
C ASP A 221 7.48 60.40 -40.20
N GLU A 222 8.31 59.91 -41.13
CA GLU A 222 9.26 58.83 -40.89
C GLU A 222 10.43 59.36 -40.06
N GLU A 223 10.65 58.83 -38.86
CA GLU A 223 11.95 58.90 -38.20
C GLU A 223 12.39 57.58 -37.56
N VAL A 224 13.68 57.28 -37.78
CA VAL A 224 14.41 56.06 -37.43
C VAL A 224 14.57 55.91 -35.92
N GLY A 225 14.08 54.80 -35.35
CA GLY A 225 14.17 54.48 -33.91
C GLY A 225 15.38 53.59 -33.51
N PRO A 226 15.84 53.63 -32.23
CA PRO A 226 17.06 52.98 -31.75
C PRO A 226 16.92 51.43 -31.61
N PRO A 227 18.02 50.66 -31.54
CA PRO A 227 17.97 49.20 -31.57
C PRO A 227 17.23 48.60 -30.37
N SER A 228 16.29 47.69 -30.64
CA SER A 228 15.42 47.09 -29.63
C SER A 228 16.17 46.18 -28.65
N LYS A 229 15.93 46.34 -27.33
CA LYS A 229 16.50 45.52 -26.24
C LYS A 229 15.79 44.17 -26.03
N LEU A 230 14.88 43.80 -26.93
CA LEU A 230 14.05 42.60 -26.87
C LEU A 230 14.85 41.26 -26.86
N PRO A 231 15.93 41.06 -27.64
CA PRO A 231 16.64 39.78 -27.62
C PRO A 231 17.38 39.53 -26.29
N LEU A 232 17.79 40.59 -25.58
CA LEU A 232 18.50 40.48 -24.31
C LEU A 232 17.55 40.10 -23.16
N ILE A 233 16.33 40.62 -23.16
CA ILE A 233 15.29 40.25 -22.17
C ILE A 233 14.82 38.80 -22.40
N LEU A 234 14.64 38.38 -23.65
CA LEU A 234 14.30 36.99 -24.00
C LEU A 234 15.37 36.00 -23.53
N ALA A 235 16.66 36.32 -23.70
CA ALA A 235 17.77 35.47 -23.26
C ALA A 235 17.83 35.32 -21.72
N ILE A 236 17.49 36.38 -20.97
CA ILE A 236 17.45 36.33 -19.50
C ILE A 236 16.26 35.48 -19.01
N VAL A 237 15.10 35.60 -19.64
CA VAL A 237 13.90 34.80 -19.31
C VAL A 237 14.13 33.32 -19.62
N SER A 238 14.78 32.97 -20.74
CA SER A 238 15.10 31.58 -21.05
C SER A 238 16.11 30.97 -20.07
N CYS A 239 17.09 31.76 -19.62
CA CYS A 239 18.12 31.29 -18.69
C CYS A 239 17.54 31.04 -17.29
N THR A 240 16.64 31.92 -16.81
CA THR A 240 15.98 31.75 -15.50
C THR A 240 15.00 30.57 -15.48
N LEU A 241 14.25 30.35 -16.56
CA LEU A 241 13.41 29.16 -16.71
C LEU A 241 14.23 27.87 -16.71
N SER A 242 15.35 27.84 -17.43
CA SER A 242 16.21 26.65 -17.49
C SER A 242 16.82 26.32 -16.12
N MET A 243 17.26 27.33 -15.36
CA MET A 243 17.74 27.15 -13.98
C MET A 243 16.64 26.62 -13.04
N PHE A 244 15.41 27.12 -13.18
CA PHE A 244 14.28 26.66 -12.38
C PHE A 244 13.91 25.19 -12.68
N LEU A 245 13.90 24.80 -13.96
CA LEU A 245 13.69 23.42 -14.39
C LEU A 245 14.76 22.47 -13.83
N LEU A 246 16.03 22.90 -13.80
CA LEU A 246 17.15 22.10 -13.29
C LEU A 246 17.07 21.91 -11.77
N LEU A 247 16.67 22.95 -11.03
CA LEU A 247 16.41 22.86 -9.58
C LEU A 247 15.21 21.95 -9.28
N MET A 248 14.13 22.04 -10.05
CA MET A 248 12.99 21.13 -9.93
C MET A 248 13.38 19.68 -10.23
N LEU A 249 14.23 19.45 -11.22
CA LEU A 249 14.75 18.12 -11.55
C LEU A 249 15.63 17.54 -10.42
N MET A 250 16.46 18.37 -9.76
CA MET A 250 17.22 17.94 -8.58
C MET A 250 16.31 17.60 -7.39
N VAL A 251 15.30 18.43 -7.11
CA VAL A 251 14.31 18.15 -6.05
C VAL A 251 13.54 16.87 -6.37
N TYR A 252 13.13 16.66 -7.62
CA TYR A 252 12.48 15.42 -8.05
C TYR A 252 13.38 14.19 -7.87
N ASN A 253 14.64 14.24 -8.34
CA ASN A 253 15.59 13.12 -8.22
C ASN A 253 15.93 12.79 -6.75
N SER A 254 16.06 13.80 -5.90
CA SER A 254 16.31 13.60 -4.47
C SER A 254 15.12 12.95 -3.75
N ASN A 255 13.89 13.40 -4.03
CA ASN A 255 12.68 12.77 -3.49
C ASN A 255 12.50 11.35 -4.03
N PHE A 256 12.72 11.13 -5.33
CA PHE A 256 12.67 9.81 -5.95
C PHE A 256 13.68 8.84 -5.32
N THR A 257 14.90 9.30 -5.04
CA THR A 257 15.92 8.50 -4.36
C THR A 257 15.53 8.14 -2.93
N ARG A 258 14.89 9.07 -2.20
CA ARG A 258 14.37 8.81 -0.84
C ARG A 258 13.24 7.79 -0.85
N VAL A 259 12.26 7.97 -1.72
CA VAL A 259 11.13 7.04 -1.88
C VAL A 259 11.63 5.65 -2.29
N LYS A 260 12.59 5.55 -3.22
CA LYS A 260 13.20 4.27 -3.59
C LYS A 260 13.89 3.59 -2.41
N LYS A 261 14.63 4.33 -1.58
CA LYS A 261 15.28 3.79 -0.39
C LYS A 261 14.26 3.29 0.64
N GLU A 262 13.19 4.04 0.87
CA GLU A 262 12.12 3.65 1.80
C GLU A 262 11.32 2.45 1.27
N LEU A 263 11.08 2.36 -0.04
CA LEU A 263 10.42 1.23 -0.68
C LEU A 263 11.26 -0.05 -0.57
N VAL A 264 12.57 0.01 -0.89
CA VAL A 264 13.47 -1.13 -0.73
C VAL A 264 13.56 -1.56 0.73
N ALA A 265 13.74 -0.61 1.66
CA ALA A 265 13.77 -0.92 3.08
C ALA A 265 12.45 -1.53 3.61
N THR A 266 11.32 -1.18 3.01
CA THR A 266 10.01 -1.74 3.37
C THR A 266 9.82 -3.12 2.76
N THR A 267 10.23 -3.31 1.50
CA THR A 267 10.20 -4.60 0.80
C THR A 267 11.09 -5.62 1.51
N ASP A 268 12.33 -5.24 1.87
CA ASP A 268 13.26 -6.08 2.63
C ASP A 268 12.67 -6.50 3.99
N LYS A 269 11.93 -5.61 4.66
CA LYS A 269 11.26 -5.93 5.94
C LYS A 269 10.12 -6.91 5.72
N VAL A 270 9.31 -6.74 4.67
CA VAL A 270 8.21 -7.65 4.34
C VAL A 270 8.76 -9.02 3.94
N GLU A 271 9.81 -9.09 3.13
CA GLU A 271 10.47 -10.34 2.74
C GLU A 271 11.05 -11.08 3.97
N ARG A 272 11.70 -10.36 4.89
CA ARG A 272 12.19 -10.95 6.14
C ARG A 272 11.06 -11.47 7.03
N LEU A 273 9.96 -10.71 7.15
CA LEU A 273 8.81 -11.13 7.96
C LEU A 273 8.08 -12.32 7.34
N THR A 274 7.96 -12.39 6.02
CA THR A 274 7.36 -13.53 5.32
C THR A 274 8.22 -14.78 5.48
N MET A 275 9.55 -14.68 5.33
CA MET A 275 10.47 -15.79 5.60
C MET A 275 10.38 -16.30 7.06
N ILE A 276 10.27 -15.39 8.04
CA ILE A 276 10.04 -15.77 9.43
C ILE A 276 8.69 -16.47 9.57
N GLN A 277 7.61 -15.90 9.03
CA GLN A 277 6.26 -16.45 9.15
C GLN A 277 6.13 -17.84 8.51
N ASP A 278 6.78 -18.07 7.37
CA ASP A 278 6.73 -19.35 6.64
C ASP A 278 7.43 -20.49 7.39
N HIS A 279 8.41 -20.15 8.23
CA HIS A 279 9.26 -21.13 8.92
C HIS A 279 9.08 -21.15 10.44
N GLU A 280 8.41 -20.15 11.03
CA GLU A 280 8.23 -20.02 12.48
C GLU A 280 7.60 -21.27 13.10
N HIS A 281 6.55 -21.82 12.47
CA HIS A 281 5.87 -22.99 13.01
C HIS A 281 6.74 -24.26 12.95
N GLU A 282 7.45 -24.48 11.84
CA GLU A 282 8.35 -25.63 11.69
C GLU A 282 9.52 -25.54 12.69
N ILE A 283 10.07 -24.33 12.85
CA ILE A 283 11.12 -24.02 13.82
C ILE A 283 10.60 -24.23 15.25
N ASP A 284 9.38 -23.78 15.57
CA ASP A 284 8.77 -23.94 16.90
C ASP A 284 8.65 -25.41 17.28
N VAL A 285 8.11 -26.25 16.37
CA VAL A 285 7.99 -27.69 16.59
C VAL A 285 9.35 -28.32 16.86
N MET A 286 10.33 -28.11 15.98
CA MET A 286 11.68 -28.68 16.15
C MET A 286 12.33 -28.22 17.45
N ALA A 287 12.26 -26.92 17.76
CA ALA A 287 12.88 -26.33 18.93
C ALA A 287 12.28 -26.84 20.24
N ARG A 288 10.96 -27.09 20.31
CA ARG A 288 10.34 -27.72 21.49
C ARG A 288 10.83 -29.14 21.74
N TYR A 289 11.00 -29.94 20.68
CA TYR A 289 11.60 -31.27 20.80
C TYR A 289 13.06 -31.18 21.26
N PHE A 290 13.84 -30.29 20.65
CA PHE A 290 15.22 -30.03 21.06
C PHE A 290 15.32 -29.64 22.54
N LEU A 291 14.53 -28.66 23.01
CA LEU A 291 14.53 -28.22 24.41
C LEU A 291 14.12 -29.34 25.37
N SER A 292 13.14 -30.16 24.99
CA SER A 292 12.72 -31.32 25.79
C SER A 292 13.86 -32.32 25.99
N TYR A 293 14.67 -32.59 24.96
CA TYR A 293 15.85 -33.45 25.06
C TYR A 293 17.06 -32.77 25.71
N TYR A 294 17.19 -31.46 25.52
CA TYR A 294 18.25 -30.66 26.14
C TYR A 294 18.13 -30.69 27.67
N TYR A 295 16.91 -30.57 28.19
CA TYR A 295 16.66 -30.62 29.63
C TYR A 295 16.57 -32.04 30.21
N SER A 296 16.48 -33.07 29.36
CA SER A 296 16.43 -34.47 29.82
C SER A 296 17.79 -35.07 30.17
N GLY A 297 18.90 -34.38 29.88
CA GLY A 297 20.25 -34.92 30.12
C GLY A 297 20.72 -35.98 29.10
N ASP A 298 19.91 -36.33 28.10
CA ASP A 298 20.13 -37.48 27.23
C ASP A 298 20.84 -37.08 25.93
N LYS A 299 22.17 -37.22 25.92
CA LYS A 299 23.03 -36.83 24.79
C LYS A 299 22.76 -37.62 23.52
N ASP A 300 22.27 -38.85 23.60
CA ASP A 300 22.04 -39.67 22.40
C ASP A 300 20.81 -39.19 21.62
N LYS A 301 19.79 -38.69 22.33
CA LYS A 301 18.59 -38.12 21.72
C LYS A 301 18.83 -36.74 21.09
N LEU A 302 19.83 -36.00 21.57
CA LEU A 302 20.19 -34.68 21.04
C LEU A 302 20.86 -34.74 19.66
N LYS A 303 21.59 -35.81 19.33
CA LYS A 303 22.35 -35.92 18.08
C LYS A 303 21.52 -35.68 16.82
N ALA A 304 20.26 -36.10 16.83
CA ALA A 304 19.34 -35.92 15.70
C ALA A 304 18.98 -34.46 15.40
N TYR A 305 19.24 -33.54 16.35
CA TYR A 305 18.90 -32.13 16.27
C TYR A 305 20.12 -31.21 16.12
N LEU A 306 21.34 -31.74 16.17
CA LEU A 306 22.57 -30.95 16.13
C LEU A 306 23.19 -30.98 14.73
N ASP A 307 23.73 -29.84 14.27
CA ASP A 307 24.57 -29.84 13.08
C ASP A 307 25.93 -30.49 13.40
N ASN A 308 26.38 -31.41 12.54
CA ASN A 308 27.67 -32.13 12.64
C ASN A 308 27.89 -33.11 13.81
N ASN A 309 26.84 -33.58 14.52
CA ASN A 309 26.95 -34.55 15.63
C ASN A 309 27.99 -34.15 16.70
N ASP A 310 28.23 -32.85 16.89
CA ASP A 310 29.39 -32.35 17.61
C ASP A 310 29.13 -32.31 19.12
N ALA A 311 29.99 -33.01 19.89
CA ALA A 311 29.94 -33.12 21.34
C ALA A 311 30.19 -31.79 22.07
N LYS A 312 30.61 -30.75 21.34
CA LYS A 312 30.69 -29.37 21.85
C LYS A 312 29.32 -28.78 22.10
N PHE A 313 28.32 -29.15 21.30
CA PHE A 313 26.96 -28.68 21.49
C PHE A 313 26.32 -29.45 22.64
N THR A 314 26.37 -28.79 23.81
CA THR A 314 25.57 -28.99 25.02
C THR A 314 26.08 -30.01 26.05
N ASN A 315 26.49 -29.49 27.22
CA ASN A 315 26.31 -30.15 28.51
C ASN A 315 24.83 -29.96 28.88
N PRO A 316 23.96 -30.96 28.63
CA PRO A 316 22.53 -30.81 28.87
C PRO A 316 22.27 -30.50 30.35
N GLU A 317 21.39 -29.53 30.61
CA GLU A 317 21.02 -29.14 31.97
C GLU A 317 19.96 -30.13 32.47
N VAL A 318 20.21 -30.83 33.57
CA VAL A 318 19.23 -31.78 34.11
C VAL A 318 18.19 -31.01 34.91
N ALA A 319 16.99 -30.83 34.35
CA ALA A 319 15.87 -30.19 35.04
C ALA A 319 14.52 -30.68 34.49
N THR A 320 13.46 -30.63 35.30
CA THR A 320 12.11 -30.92 34.82
C THR A 320 11.54 -29.68 34.15
N VAL A 321 11.24 -29.75 32.85
CA VAL A 321 10.59 -28.66 32.12
C VAL A 321 9.11 -28.59 32.51
N SER A 322 8.70 -27.47 33.10
CA SER A 322 7.30 -27.21 33.48
C SER A 322 6.57 -26.35 32.44
N SER A 323 7.28 -25.50 31.70
CA SER A 323 6.71 -24.74 30.58
C SER A 323 7.73 -24.40 29.51
N THR A 324 7.25 -24.25 28.28
CA THR A 324 8.07 -23.86 27.12
C THR A 324 7.25 -22.95 26.23
N MET A 325 7.62 -21.67 26.16
CA MET A 325 6.89 -20.65 25.39
C MET A 325 7.84 -19.93 24.44
N LEU A 326 7.50 -19.94 23.15
CA LEU A 326 8.24 -19.19 22.14
C LEU A 326 8.09 -17.68 22.42
N GLU A 327 9.21 -16.96 22.54
CA GLU A 327 9.22 -15.50 22.71
C GLU A 327 9.39 -14.79 21.36
N LYS A 328 10.35 -15.25 20.54
CA LYS A 328 10.64 -14.65 19.23
C LYS A 328 11.46 -15.57 18.33
N VAL A 329 11.31 -15.37 17.02
CA VAL A 329 12.16 -15.91 15.96
C VAL A 329 12.68 -14.74 15.12
N GLU A 330 13.99 -14.66 14.91
CA GLU A 330 14.64 -13.60 14.12
C GLU A 330 15.58 -14.21 13.08
N LEU A 331 15.66 -13.61 11.89
CA LEU A 331 16.66 -13.98 10.88
C LEU A 331 18.04 -13.49 11.31
N VAL A 332 19.02 -14.38 11.36
CA VAL A 332 20.41 -14.01 11.64
C VAL A 332 20.93 -13.14 10.50
N LYS A 333 21.51 -11.98 10.84
CA LYS A 333 22.05 -11.06 9.84
C LYS A 333 23.23 -11.72 9.11
N ASN A 334 23.17 -11.69 7.78
CA ASN A 334 24.21 -12.19 6.87
C ASN A 334 24.37 -13.72 6.83
N GLU A 335 23.43 -14.48 7.39
CA GLU A 335 23.39 -15.94 7.25
C GLU A 335 22.10 -16.38 6.57
N LYS A 336 22.23 -17.13 5.46
CA LYS A 336 21.08 -17.62 4.71
C LYS A 336 20.45 -18.81 5.44
N ASP A 337 19.13 -18.75 5.59
CA ASP A 337 18.29 -19.80 6.20
C ASP A 337 18.70 -20.18 7.64
N THR A 338 19.35 -19.25 8.36
CA THR A 338 19.66 -19.36 9.79
C THR A 338 18.76 -18.41 10.59
N TYR A 339 18.12 -18.94 11.63
CA TYR A 339 17.21 -18.21 12.51
C TYR A 339 17.71 -18.27 13.95
N GLU A 340 17.68 -17.15 14.66
CA GLU A 340 17.85 -17.08 16.11
C GLU A 340 16.47 -17.25 16.76
N VAL A 341 16.38 -18.19 17.69
CA VAL A 341 15.13 -18.55 18.36
C VAL A 341 15.27 -18.32 19.85
N THR A 342 14.31 -17.64 20.45
CA THR A 342 14.29 -17.37 21.90
C THR A 342 13.04 -17.98 22.54
N TYR A 343 13.24 -18.73 23.61
CA TYR A 343 12.20 -19.33 24.42
C TYR A 343 12.24 -18.83 25.85
N VAL A 344 11.07 -18.72 26.46
CA VAL A 344 10.91 -18.65 27.91
C VAL A 344 10.64 -20.08 28.40
N VAL A 345 11.60 -20.62 29.17
CA VAL A 345 11.55 -21.98 29.70
C VAL A 345 11.39 -21.93 31.21
N GLY A 346 10.31 -22.52 31.70
CA GLY A 346 10.11 -22.80 33.11
C GLY A 346 10.70 -24.16 33.45
N THR A 347 11.62 -24.20 34.40
CA THR A 347 12.14 -25.44 34.98
C THR A 347 11.79 -25.52 36.44
N THR A 348 11.50 -26.72 36.91
CA THR A 348 11.24 -27.00 38.32
C THR A 348 12.35 -27.90 38.85
N ASP A 349 12.94 -27.48 39.97
CA ASP A 349 13.95 -28.27 40.67
C ASP A 349 13.30 -29.34 41.58
N GLU A 350 14.12 -30.23 42.16
CA GLU A 350 13.67 -31.27 43.10
C GLU A 350 12.95 -30.69 44.35
N ALA A 351 13.16 -29.41 44.65
CA ALA A 351 12.51 -28.69 45.74
C ALA A 351 11.19 -28.00 45.33
N GLN A 352 10.65 -28.33 44.15
CA GLN A 352 9.45 -27.72 43.54
C GLN A 352 9.55 -26.20 43.29
N LYS A 353 10.76 -25.63 43.33
CA LYS A 353 10.96 -24.23 43.01
C LYS A 353 11.01 -24.06 41.50
N THR A 354 10.10 -23.25 40.97
CA THR A 354 10.07 -22.94 39.53
C THR A 354 11.00 -21.77 39.24
N THR A 355 11.95 -21.98 38.33
CA THR A 355 12.79 -20.93 37.76
C THR A 355 12.43 -20.71 36.30
N VAL A 356 12.28 -19.45 35.92
CA VAL A 356 11.98 -19.07 34.53
C VAL A 356 13.21 -18.42 33.93
N ARG A 357 13.66 -18.93 32.79
CA ARG A 357 14.85 -18.44 32.09
C ARG A 357 14.54 -18.23 30.61
N ARG A 358 15.21 -17.26 29.99
CA ARG A 358 15.24 -17.14 28.52
C ARG A 358 16.35 -18.02 27.98
N VAL A 359 16.03 -18.83 26.97
CA VAL A 359 16.97 -19.71 26.28
C VAL A 359 17.01 -19.30 24.82
N THR A 360 18.20 -18.95 24.32
CA THR A 360 18.40 -18.50 22.93
C THR A 360 19.40 -19.39 22.21
N PHE A 361 19.07 -19.82 20.99
CA PHE A 361 19.94 -20.60 20.13
C PHE A 361 19.60 -20.40 18.64
N ASN A 362 20.56 -20.73 17.77
CA ASN A 362 20.42 -20.62 16.33
C ASN A 362 20.01 -21.96 15.72
N VAL A 363 19.17 -21.90 14.71
CA VAL A 363 18.69 -23.03 13.93
C VAL A 363 18.90 -22.78 12.45
N LYS A 364 19.16 -23.84 11.69
CA LYS A 364 19.37 -23.77 10.25
C LYS A 364 18.63 -24.87 9.53
N LYS A 365 18.13 -24.55 8.33
CA LYS A 365 17.42 -25.51 7.49
C LYS A 365 18.36 -26.63 7.02
N LYS A 366 17.95 -27.87 7.23
CA LYS A 366 18.65 -29.09 6.80
C LYS A 366 17.62 -30.14 6.40
N PRO A 367 17.29 -30.27 5.10
CA PRO A 367 16.24 -31.18 4.62
C PRO A 367 16.46 -32.66 4.99
N SER A 368 17.70 -33.07 5.25
CA SER A 368 18.05 -34.43 5.69
C SER A 368 17.85 -34.69 7.18
N ALA A 369 17.51 -33.67 7.98
CA ALA A 369 17.21 -33.82 9.40
C ALA A 369 15.77 -34.30 9.63
N THR A 370 15.52 -35.02 10.72
CA THR A 370 14.21 -35.60 11.08
C THR A 370 13.07 -34.58 11.09
N GLN A 371 13.38 -33.32 11.43
CA GLN A 371 12.41 -32.22 11.47
C GLN A 371 12.75 -31.12 10.45
N GLY A 372 13.62 -31.39 9.46
CA GLY A 372 14.02 -30.42 8.44
C GLY A 372 14.92 -29.28 8.92
N TRP A 373 15.24 -29.23 10.21
CA TRP A 373 16.01 -28.16 10.88
C TRP A 373 17.00 -28.76 11.88
N VAL A 374 18.12 -28.06 12.09
CA VAL A 374 19.14 -28.41 13.09
C VAL A 374 19.59 -27.18 13.87
N VAL A 375 19.99 -27.39 15.11
CA VAL A 375 20.60 -26.39 15.98
C VAL A 375 22.07 -26.23 15.62
N THR A 376 22.51 -24.98 15.50
CA THR A 376 23.87 -24.60 15.07
C THR A 376 24.65 -23.79 16.10
N SER A 377 24.01 -23.37 17.21
CA SER A 377 24.68 -22.70 18.33
C SER A 377 24.38 -23.42 19.65
N GLU A 378 25.27 -23.29 20.63
CA GLU A 378 24.97 -23.70 22.00
C GLU A 378 23.85 -22.81 22.58
N PRO A 379 22.89 -23.36 23.34
CA PRO A 379 21.87 -22.57 24.01
C PRO A 379 22.48 -21.66 25.07
N THR A 380 22.12 -20.38 25.01
CA THR A 380 22.52 -19.38 25.99
C THR A 380 21.33 -19.05 26.88
N THR A 381 21.58 -18.94 28.19
CA THR A 381 20.51 -18.80 29.19
C THR A 381 20.63 -17.51 29.96
N THR A 382 19.54 -16.73 30.08
CA THR A 382 19.48 -15.49 30.87
C THR A 382 18.26 -15.47 31.80
N ALA A 383 18.30 -14.67 32.87
CA ALA A 383 17.18 -14.56 33.80
C ALA A 383 15.97 -13.87 33.14
N PHE A 384 14.76 -14.41 33.34
CA PHE A 384 13.52 -13.78 32.92
C PHE A 384 12.96 -12.95 34.10
N ALA A 385 12.93 -11.62 33.95
CA ALA A 385 12.40 -10.74 34.99
C ALA A 385 10.89 -10.90 35.11
N THR A 386 10.40 -11.45 36.23
CA THR A 386 8.98 -11.40 36.59
C THR A 386 8.60 -9.97 37.00
N PRO A 387 7.50 -9.39 36.49
CA PRO A 387 6.98 -8.15 37.04
C PRO A 387 6.59 -8.37 38.51
N THR A 388 7.24 -7.63 39.41
CA THR A 388 6.89 -7.60 40.82
C THR A 388 5.43 -7.18 40.95
N SER A 389 4.58 -8.05 41.50
CA SER A 389 3.21 -7.68 41.86
C SER A 389 3.26 -6.51 42.86
N PRO A 390 2.40 -5.48 42.72
CA PRO A 390 2.38 -4.38 43.68
C PRO A 390 2.06 -4.93 45.06
N SER A 391 2.93 -4.63 46.03
CA SER A 391 2.74 -4.94 47.43
C SER A 391 1.46 -4.28 47.94
N THR A 392 0.54 -5.09 48.46
CA THR A 392 -0.58 -4.63 49.28
C THR A 392 -0.02 -3.92 50.51
N GLU A 393 0.05 -2.59 50.47
CA GLU A 393 0.25 -1.79 51.69
C GLU A 393 -1.04 -1.82 52.50
N THR A 394 -1.06 -2.70 53.51
CA THR A 394 -2.00 -2.62 54.62
C THR A 394 -1.73 -1.30 55.36
N SER A 395 -2.63 -0.34 55.24
CA SER A 395 -2.63 0.89 56.02
C SER A 395 -2.84 0.54 57.50
N ALA A 396 -1.80 0.72 58.32
CA ALA A 396 -1.94 0.74 59.76
C ALA A 396 -2.49 2.12 60.18
N GLU A 397 -3.70 2.10 60.71
CA GLU A 397 -4.41 3.22 61.32
C GLU A 397 -3.68 3.68 62.59
N ASN A 398 -3.10 4.88 62.54
CA ASN A 398 -2.59 5.57 63.73
C ASN A 398 -3.79 6.03 64.58
N LYS A 399 -3.89 5.49 65.80
CA LYS A 399 -4.61 6.14 66.90
C LYS A 399 -3.68 7.16 67.55
N GLU A 400 -3.99 8.44 67.39
CA GLU A 400 -3.49 9.50 68.27
C GLU A 400 -4.12 9.35 69.66
N GLY A 401 -3.28 9.56 70.69
CA GLY A 401 -3.69 9.92 72.04
C GLY A 401 -3.35 11.38 72.30
#